data_AF-A0A5E6PZ40-F1
#
_entry.id   AF-A0A5E6PZ40-F1
#
_cell.length_a   1.000
_cell.length_b   1.000
_cell.length_c   1.000
_cell.angle_alpha   90.00
_cell.angle_beta   90.00
_cell.angle_gamma   90.00
#
_symmetry.space_group_name_H-M   'P 1'
#
loop_
_entity.id
_entity.type
_entity.pdbx_description
1 polymer ?
#
loop_
_entity_poly.entity_id
_entity_poly.type
_entity_poly.pdbx_seq_one_letter_code
_entity_poly.pdbx_strand_id
1 'polypeptide(L)'
;MDIREFCLAHEFDMRKCSVMSGGGSFGLADLETSPVEFLSLAEDDFERGGLAARVNATANAKRAIVSQLDQLLTSFGYPSFRWNVPKKIERLRALGLLAPSLLRKVVDMRNVLEHEYITPEIGNVEEALDIASLFVMSASAMFIPFEDVLEFSHLESGVRKGSVTHITAGLNRNAGRVYYTFYAYEPGEYAAHCVGQCEIESGHVLFEAMVKLSASLMLQYKVNQALSDFKRAVT
;
A
#
# COMPACT_ATOMS: atom_id res chain seq x y z
N MET A 1 3.12 24.97 1.02
CA MET A 1 3.99 25.00 -0.17
C MET A 1 3.64 23.77 -0.97
N ASP A 2 3.21 23.97 -2.21
CA ASP A 2 2.94 22.87 -3.15
C ASP A 2 4.27 22.22 -3.60
N ILE A 3 4.24 20.96 -4.04
CA ILE A 3 5.44 20.25 -4.53
C ILE A 3 6.10 20.99 -5.70
N ARG A 4 5.30 21.66 -6.54
CA ARG A 4 5.82 22.46 -7.66
C ARG A 4 6.61 23.67 -7.16
N GLU A 5 6.06 24.39 -6.18
CA GLU A 5 6.76 25.52 -5.56
C GLU A 5 8.05 25.07 -4.87
N PHE A 6 8.01 23.92 -4.20
CA PHE A 6 9.17 23.30 -3.57
C PHE A 6 10.27 22.97 -4.61
N CYS A 7 9.90 22.29 -5.70
CA CYS A 7 10.85 21.95 -6.77
C CYS A 7 11.45 23.21 -7.42
N LEU A 8 10.62 24.24 -7.65
CA LEU A 8 11.08 25.52 -8.22
C LEU A 8 12.02 26.28 -7.28
N ALA A 9 11.69 26.35 -5.99
CA ALA A 9 12.49 27.02 -4.98
C ALA A 9 13.89 26.39 -4.81
N HIS A 10 14.01 25.10 -5.10
CA HIS A 10 15.25 24.33 -4.95
C HIS A 10 15.92 23.98 -6.29
N GLU A 11 15.44 24.52 -7.40
CA GLU A 11 15.95 24.27 -8.76
C GLU A 11 16.08 22.77 -9.11
N PHE A 12 15.21 21.92 -8.54
CA PHE A 12 15.28 20.46 -8.67
C PHE A 12 14.18 19.92 -9.59
N ASP A 13 14.56 19.33 -10.74
CA ASP A 13 13.59 18.68 -11.65
C ASP A 13 13.45 17.19 -11.35
N MET A 14 12.43 16.83 -10.57
CA MET A 14 12.11 15.44 -10.23
C MET A 14 11.74 14.57 -11.45
N ARG A 15 11.54 15.13 -12.65
CA ARG A 15 11.29 14.32 -13.86
C ARG A 15 12.58 13.77 -14.47
N LYS A 16 13.72 14.39 -14.13
CA LYS A 16 15.06 14.08 -14.65
C LYS A 16 15.99 13.50 -13.58
N CYS A 17 15.44 13.05 -12.45
CA CYS A 17 16.21 12.41 -11.39
C CYS A 17 16.21 10.89 -11.52
N SER A 18 17.25 10.26 -10.96
CA SER A 18 17.19 8.85 -10.56
C SER A 18 16.38 8.73 -9.29
N VAL A 19 15.68 7.60 -9.12
CA VAL A 19 14.98 7.28 -7.89
C VAL A 19 15.38 5.89 -7.42
N MET A 20 15.60 5.77 -6.12
CA MET A 20 15.84 4.50 -5.45
C MET A 20 15.10 4.44 -4.13
N SER A 21 15.01 3.23 -3.58
CA SER A 21 14.50 3.03 -2.24
C SER A 21 15.60 3.35 -1.22
N GLY A 22 15.27 4.17 -0.23
CA GLY A 22 16.12 4.50 0.92
C GLY A 22 15.88 3.59 2.14
N GLY A 23 15.09 2.52 1.96
CA GLY A 23 14.61 1.66 3.05
C GLY A 23 13.36 2.22 3.71
N GLY A 24 13.15 1.88 4.98
CA GLY A 24 11.95 2.28 5.72
C GLY A 24 11.48 1.25 6.72
N SER A 25 10.41 1.58 7.44
CA SER A 25 9.76 0.70 8.42
C SER A 25 8.26 0.95 8.54
N PHE A 26 7.63 1.50 7.49
CA PHE A 26 6.20 1.77 7.50
C PHE A 26 5.38 0.49 7.74
N GLY A 27 4.67 0.48 8.86
CA GLY A 27 3.86 -0.66 9.30
C GLY A 27 2.38 -0.48 9.00
N LEU A 28 1.67 -1.61 9.01
CA LEU A 28 0.21 -1.64 8.91
C LEU A 28 -0.45 -0.92 10.11
N ALA A 29 -1.68 -0.49 9.90
CA ALA A 29 -2.55 0.03 10.95
C ALA A 29 -3.03 -1.14 11.82
N ASP A 30 -3.09 -0.91 13.13
CA ASP A 30 -3.65 -1.90 14.04
C ASP A 30 -5.18 -1.94 13.89
N LEU A 31 -5.71 -3.16 13.92
CA LEU A 31 -7.14 -3.43 14.02
C LEU A 31 -7.38 -4.18 15.33
N GLU A 32 -8.53 -3.95 15.97
CA GLU A 32 -8.92 -4.66 17.19
C GLU A 32 -8.97 -6.17 16.98
N THR A 33 -9.47 -6.60 15.82
CA THR A 33 -9.34 -7.98 15.34
C THR A 33 -8.63 -7.95 14.00
N SER A 34 -7.48 -8.60 13.96
CA SER A 34 -6.60 -8.65 12.81
C SER A 34 -7.15 -9.55 11.70
N PRO A 35 -6.68 -9.37 10.45
CA PRO A 35 -7.00 -10.28 9.35
C PRO A 35 -6.55 -11.71 9.61
N VAL A 36 -5.42 -11.88 10.29
CA VAL A 36 -4.86 -13.19 10.66
C VAL A 36 -5.76 -13.91 11.66
N GLU A 37 -6.31 -13.20 12.66
CA GLU A 37 -7.25 -13.82 13.61
C GLU A 37 -8.53 -14.32 12.92
N PHE A 38 -9.09 -13.55 11.97
CA PHE A 38 -10.22 -14.04 11.17
C PHE A 38 -9.85 -15.25 10.32
N LEU A 39 -8.62 -15.30 9.80
CA LEU A 39 -8.14 -16.43 9.04
C LEU A 39 -8.05 -17.69 9.92
N SER A 40 -7.42 -17.59 11.10
CA SER A 40 -7.31 -18.71 12.04
C SER A 40 -8.69 -19.22 12.48
N LEU A 41 -9.65 -18.32 12.76
CA LEU A 41 -11.02 -18.72 13.04
C LEU A 41 -11.67 -19.47 11.88
N ALA A 42 -11.34 -19.12 10.64
CA ALA A 42 -11.86 -19.80 9.45
C ALA A 42 -11.26 -21.21 9.30
N GLU A 43 -9.97 -21.34 9.53
CA GLU A 43 -9.22 -22.60 9.51
C GLU A 43 -9.73 -23.55 10.61
N ASP A 44 -9.84 -23.08 11.85
CA ASP A 44 -10.36 -23.85 12.99
C ASP A 44 -11.79 -24.37 12.74
N ASP A 45 -12.66 -23.53 12.18
CA ASP A 45 -14.04 -23.92 11.84
C ASP A 45 -14.05 -24.96 10.70
N PHE A 46 -13.17 -24.84 9.71
CA PHE A 46 -13.09 -25.81 8.62
C PHE A 46 -12.63 -27.18 9.13
N GLU A 47 -11.59 -27.21 9.97
CA GLU A 47 -11.08 -28.44 10.60
C GLU A 47 -12.12 -29.12 11.49
N ARG A 48 -12.89 -28.35 12.27
CA ARG A 48 -13.96 -28.88 13.11
C ARG A 48 -15.03 -29.61 12.31
N GLY A 49 -15.32 -29.13 11.10
CA GLY A 49 -16.31 -29.71 10.21
C GLY A 49 -17.77 -29.56 10.67
N GLY A 50 -18.68 -30.08 9.85
CA GLY A 50 -20.13 -29.93 10.06
C GLY A 50 -20.72 -28.70 9.35
N LEU A 51 -22.05 -28.56 9.41
CA LEU A 51 -22.77 -27.50 8.68
C LEU A 51 -22.47 -26.11 9.25
N ALA A 52 -22.62 -25.94 10.57
CA ALA A 52 -22.37 -24.67 11.23
C ALA A 52 -20.93 -24.18 11.03
N ALA A 53 -19.97 -25.09 11.11
CA ALA A 53 -18.57 -24.77 10.93
C ALA A 53 -18.25 -24.37 9.48
N ARG A 54 -18.84 -25.03 8.46
CA ARG A 54 -18.71 -24.61 7.06
C ARG A 54 -19.25 -23.20 6.80
N VAL A 55 -20.41 -22.87 7.38
CA VAL A 55 -21.01 -21.54 7.29
C VAL A 55 -20.07 -20.50 7.92
N ASN A 56 -19.53 -20.78 9.10
CA ASN A 56 -18.64 -19.86 9.80
C ASN A 56 -17.28 -19.71 9.10
N ALA A 57 -16.68 -20.80 8.63
CA ALA A 57 -15.43 -20.79 7.87
C ALA A 57 -15.55 -19.88 6.64
N THR A 58 -16.65 -20.01 5.89
CA THR A 58 -16.95 -19.13 4.74
C THR A 58 -17.04 -17.66 5.15
N ALA A 59 -17.73 -17.35 6.25
CA ALA A 59 -17.89 -15.99 6.73
C ALA A 59 -16.55 -15.39 7.20
N ASN A 60 -15.75 -16.18 7.93
CA ASN A 60 -14.46 -15.76 8.47
C ASN A 60 -13.40 -15.61 7.37
N ALA A 61 -13.36 -16.46 6.35
CA ALA A 61 -12.49 -16.30 5.19
C ALA A 61 -12.76 -14.96 4.46
N LYS A 62 -14.04 -14.60 4.26
CA LYS A 62 -14.41 -13.28 3.72
C LYS A 62 -13.97 -12.15 4.65
N ARG A 63 -14.18 -12.28 5.97
CA ARG A 63 -13.77 -11.25 6.94
C ARG A 63 -12.26 -11.04 6.91
N ALA A 64 -11.46 -12.10 6.84
CA ALA A 64 -10.00 -12.03 6.72
C ALA A 64 -9.59 -11.24 5.47
N ILE A 65 -10.18 -11.53 4.30
CA ILE A 65 -9.90 -10.76 3.07
C ILE A 65 -10.33 -9.30 3.23
N VAL A 66 -11.56 -9.04 3.66
CA VAL A 66 -12.11 -7.68 3.73
C VAL A 66 -11.37 -6.84 4.78
N SER A 67 -11.05 -7.41 5.94
CA SER A 67 -10.27 -6.72 6.97
C SER A 67 -8.85 -6.45 6.51
N GLN A 68 -8.20 -7.35 5.76
CA GLN A 68 -6.89 -7.08 5.18
C GLN A 68 -6.93 -5.94 4.15
N LEU A 69 -7.97 -5.90 3.30
CA LEU A 69 -8.20 -4.78 2.38
C LEU A 69 -8.36 -3.46 3.16
N ASP A 70 -9.14 -3.49 4.24
CA ASP A 70 -9.38 -2.34 5.09
C ASP A 70 -8.12 -1.88 5.84
N GLN A 71 -7.33 -2.83 6.35
CA GLN A 71 -6.08 -2.56 7.03
C GLN A 71 -5.09 -1.87 6.10
N LEU A 72 -4.88 -2.40 4.90
CA LEU A 72 -3.99 -1.80 3.89
C LEU A 72 -4.43 -0.38 3.55
N LEU A 73 -5.70 -0.20 3.18
CA LEU A 73 -6.23 1.11 2.78
C LEU A 73 -6.16 2.14 3.90
N THR A 74 -6.55 1.76 5.12
CA THR A 74 -6.49 2.64 6.28
C THR A 74 -5.04 3.00 6.63
N SER A 75 -4.10 2.07 6.45
CA SER A 75 -2.66 2.34 6.62
C SER A 75 -2.21 3.48 5.71
N PHE A 76 -2.70 3.54 4.47
CA PHE A 76 -2.40 4.62 3.53
C PHE A 76 -3.33 5.85 3.61
N GLY A 77 -4.13 5.97 4.67
CA GLY A 77 -4.97 7.15 4.93
C GLY A 77 -6.36 7.12 4.28
N TYR A 78 -6.80 5.99 3.75
CA TYR A 78 -8.12 5.86 3.11
C TYR A 78 -9.16 5.31 4.09
N PRO A 79 -10.29 6.01 4.34
CA PRO A 79 -11.34 5.55 5.25
C PRO A 79 -12.23 4.48 4.59
N SER A 80 -11.70 3.27 4.45
CA SER A 80 -12.26 2.22 3.60
C SER A 80 -13.36 1.37 4.24
N PHE A 81 -13.57 1.43 5.56
CA PHE A 81 -14.51 0.55 6.28
C PHE A 81 -15.92 0.53 5.68
N ARG A 82 -16.39 1.66 5.14
CA ARG A 82 -17.72 1.80 4.50
C ARG A 82 -17.73 1.51 3.00
N TRP A 83 -16.58 1.22 2.39
CA TRP A 83 -16.49 0.96 0.96
C TRP A 83 -16.86 -0.49 0.65
N ASN A 84 -17.48 -0.69 -0.51
CA ASN A 84 -17.70 -2.02 -1.05
C ASN A 84 -16.37 -2.64 -1.51
N VAL A 85 -16.34 -3.98 -1.61
CA VAL A 85 -15.12 -4.72 -1.99
C VAL A 85 -14.56 -4.33 -3.36
N PRO A 86 -15.38 -4.12 -4.42
CA PRO A 86 -14.86 -3.66 -5.70
C PRO A 86 -14.07 -2.35 -5.61
N LYS A 87 -14.60 -1.35 -4.89
CA LYS A 87 -13.93 -0.05 -4.68
C LYS A 87 -12.63 -0.21 -3.89
N LYS A 88 -12.60 -1.09 -2.89
CA LYS A 88 -11.38 -1.41 -2.12
C LYS A 88 -10.28 -1.99 -3.00
N ILE A 89 -10.63 -3.00 -3.81
CA ILE A 89 -9.70 -3.64 -4.75
C ILE A 89 -9.18 -2.63 -5.78
N GLU A 90 -10.06 -1.79 -6.33
CA GLU A 90 -9.68 -0.75 -7.29
C GLU A 90 -8.68 0.23 -6.69
N ARG A 91 -8.94 0.73 -5.46
CA ARG A 91 -8.02 1.67 -4.80
C ARG A 91 -6.67 1.05 -4.49
N LEU A 92 -6.62 -0.19 -4.00
CA LEU A 92 -5.33 -0.87 -3.76
C LEU A 92 -4.52 -1.07 -5.04
N ARG A 93 -5.18 -1.40 -6.15
CA ARG A 93 -4.51 -1.49 -7.46
C ARG A 93 -3.96 -0.15 -7.92
N ALA A 94 -4.68 0.94 -7.65
CA ALA A 94 -4.19 2.29 -7.96
C ALA A 94 -2.91 2.61 -7.17
N LEU A 95 -2.82 2.15 -5.92
CA LEU A 95 -1.61 2.23 -5.08
C LEU A 95 -0.49 1.26 -5.50
N GLY A 96 -0.67 0.46 -6.56
CA GLY A 96 0.34 -0.51 -7.02
C GLY A 96 0.41 -1.80 -6.21
N LEU A 97 -0.49 -2.00 -5.25
CA LEU A 97 -0.50 -3.18 -4.39
C LEU A 97 -1.21 -4.35 -5.06
N LEU A 98 -0.79 -5.57 -4.72
CA LEU A 98 -1.39 -6.79 -5.27
C LEU A 98 -2.81 -6.97 -4.71
N ALA A 99 -3.81 -6.84 -5.58
CA ALA A 99 -5.20 -7.17 -5.27
C ALA A 99 -5.80 -8.06 -6.37
N PRO A 100 -5.66 -9.39 -6.26
CA PRO A 100 -6.14 -10.34 -7.25
C PRO A 100 -7.65 -10.23 -7.49
N SER A 101 -8.10 -10.46 -8.72
CA SER A 101 -9.55 -10.58 -9.02
C SER A 101 -10.19 -11.78 -8.31
N LEU A 102 -9.38 -12.80 -7.98
CA LEU A 102 -9.79 -14.02 -7.30
C LEU A 102 -10.42 -13.75 -5.91
N LEU A 103 -10.06 -12.63 -5.26
CA LEU A 103 -10.70 -12.20 -4.01
C LEU A 103 -12.22 -12.02 -4.15
N ARG A 104 -12.72 -11.71 -5.35
CA ARG A 104 -14.16 -11.58 -5.61
C ARG A 104 -14.88 -12.91 -5.45
N LYS A 105 -14.24 -14.03 -5.81
CA LYS A 105 -14.82 -15.37 -5.71
C LYS A 105 -15.23 -15.70 -4.27
N VAL A 106 -14.36 -15.40 -3.30
CA VAL A 106 -14.64 -15.62 -1.87
C VAL A 106 -15.75 -14.70 -1.37
N VAL A 107 -15.75 -13.45 -1.83
CA VAL A 107 -16.74 -12.44 -1.43
C VAL A 107 -18.14 -12.82 -1.95
N ASP A 108 -18.21 -13.28 -3.20
CA ASP A 108 -19.44 -13.69 -3.88
C ASP A 108 -19.99 -15.00 -3.30
N MET A 109 -19.13 -15.95 -2.92
CA MET A 109 -19.55 -17.19 -2.28
C MET A 109 -20.36 -16.95 -1.00
N ARG A 110 -19.95 -15.99 -0.15
CA ARG A 110 -20.76 -15.61 1.02
C ARG A 110 -22.07 -14.92 0.60
N ASN A 111 -22.05 -14.11 -0.45
CA ASN A 111 -23.28 -13.46 -0.91
C ASN A 111 -24.34 -14.50 -1.32
N VAL A 112 -23.92 -15.56 -2.00
CA VAL A 112 -24.78 -16.71 -2.33
C VAL A 112 -25.31 -17.38 -1.04
N LEU A 113 -24.45 -17.64 -0.06
CA LEU A 113 -24.86 -18.20 1.23
C LEU A 113 -25.90 -17.34 1.96
N GLU A 114 -25.84 -16.02 1.84
CA GLU A 114 -26.73 -15.13 2.60
C GLU A 114 -27.97 -14.64 1.87
N HIS A 115 -27.94 -14.59 0.54
CA HIS A 115 -29.05 -14.10 -0.26
C HIS A 115 -29.81 -15.22 -0.96
N GLU A 116 -29.14 -16.35 -1.22
CA GLU A 116 -29.75 -17.53 -1.81
C GLU A 116 -29.86 -18.69 -0.82
N TYR A 117 -29.29 -18.56 0.38
CA TYR A 117 -29.31 -19.57 1.46
C TYR A 117 -28.71 -20.92 1.05
N ILE A 118 -27.78 -20.90 0.08
CA ILE A 118 -27.09 -22.09 -0.43
C ILE A 118 -25.79 -22.28 0.36
N THR A 119 -25.67 -23.41 1.06
CA THR A 119 -24.44 -23.77 1.77
C THR A 119 -23.36 -24.15 0.75
N PRO A 120 -22.16 -23.54 0.81
CA PRO A 120 -21.06 -23.93 -0.06
C PRO A 120 -20.64 -25.39 0.16
N GLU A 121 -20.27 -26.04 -0.94
CA GLU A 121 -19.60 -27.34 -0.90
C GLU A 121 -18.23 -27.23 -0.24
N ILE A 122 -17.77 -28.32 0.37
CA ILE A 122 -16.52 -28.32 1.14
C ILE A 122 -15.31 -27.85 0.32
N GLY A 123 -15.21 -28.26 -0.95
CA GLY A 123 -14.13 -27.83 -1.84
C GLY A 123 -14.15 -26.34 -2.16
N ASN A 124 -15.33 -25.71 -2.20
CA ASN A 124 -15.44 -24.26 -2.39
C ASN A 124 -14.97 -23.50 -1.14
N VAL A 125 -15.22 -24.06 0.06
CA VAL A 125 -14.75 -23.48 1.32
C VAL A 125 -13.23 -23.62 1.43
N GLU A 126 -12.68 -24.78 1.08
CA GLU A 126 -11.24 -25.03 1.04
C GLU A 126 -10.53 -24.04 0.09
N GLU A 127 -11.01 -23.90 -1.14
CA GLU A 127 -10.46 -22.94 -2.10
C GLU A 127 -10.51 -21.50 -1.55
N ALA A 128 -11.58 -21.14 -0.84
CA ALA A 128 -11.71 -19.82 -0.27
C ALA A 128 -10.72 -19.57 0.88
N LEU A 129 -10.41 -20.59 1.67
CA LEU A 129 -9.36 -20.53 2.67
C LEU A 129 -8.00 -20.35 2.00
N ASP A 130 -7.67 -21.14 0.99
CA ASP A 130 -6.40 -20.98 0.26
C ASP A 130 -6.22 -19.56 -0.28
N ILE A 131 -7.28 -18.99 -0.88
CA ILE A 131 -7.27 -17.62 -1.37
C ILE A 131 -7.06 -16.61 -0.22
N ALA A 132 -7.76 -16.79 0.90
CA ALA A 132 -7.65 -15.93 2.06
C ALA A 132 -6.25 -16.01 2.68
N SER A 133 -5.73 -17.22 2.90
CA SER A 133 -4.38 -17.46 3.44
C SER A 133 -3.31 -16.84 2.56
N LEU A 134 -3.34 -17.11 1.25
CA LEU A 134 -2.39 -16.53 0.31
C LEU A 134 -2.44 -14.99 0.34
N PHE A 135 -3.62 -14.40 0.32
CA PHE A 135 -3.77 -12.95 0.30
C PHE A 135 -3.33 -12.29 1.62
N VAL A 136 -3.82 -12.79 2.77
CA VAL A 136 -3.52 -12.22 4.09
C VAL A 136 -2.04 -12.36 4.42
N MET A 137 -1.44 -13.53 4.18
CA MET A 137 -0.03 -13.77 4.47
C MET A 137 0.88 -12.96 3.55
N SER A 138 0.60 -12.91 2.25
CA SER A 138 1.43 -12.14 1.31
C SER A 138 1.31 -10.63 1.54
N ALA A 139 0.11 -10.14 1.85
CA ALA A 139 -0.10 -8.74 2.20
C ALA A 139 0.62 -8.38 3.50
N SER A 140 0.57 -9.22 4.53
CA SER A 140 1.27 -8.97 5.80
C SER A 140 2.79 -8.99 5.62
N ALA A 141 3.33 -9.96 4.87
CA ALA A 141 4.76 -10.08 4.62
C ALA A 141 5.35 -8.87 3.87
N MET A 142 4.55 -8.21 3.03
CA MET A 142 4.96 -6.99 2.30
C MET A 142 5.30 -5.81 3.22
N PHE A 143 4.85 -5.82 4.49
CA PHE A 143 5.04 -4.71 5.43
C PHE A 143 6.05 -5.01 6.55
N ILE A 144 6.95 -5.98 6.34
CA ILE A 144 7.98 -6.37 7.32
C ILE A 144 9.40 -6.36 6.68
N PRO A 145 10.04 -5.19 6.50
CA PRO A 145 9.46 -3.84 6.48
C PRO A 145 9.00 -3.43 5.08
N PHE A 146 8.03 -2.52 5.00
CA PHE A 146 7.72 -1.81 3.76
C PHE A 146 8.74 -0.70 3.55
N GLU A 147 9.39 -0.68 2.39
CA GLU A 147 10.35 0.36 2.03
C GLU A 147 9.62 1.65 1.62
N ASP A 148 9.52 2.58 2.56
CA ASP A 148 8.66 3.76 2.45
C ASP A 148 9.40 5.07 2.20
N VAL A 149 10.74 5.03 2.14
CA VAL A 149 11.58 6.17 1.80
C VAL A 149 12.00 6.09 0.33
N LEU A 150 11.72 7.14 -0.43
CA LEU A 150 12.22 7.33 -1.79
C LEU A 150 13.33 8.37 -1.80
N GLU A 151 14.46 8.05 -2.42
CA GLU A 151 15.58 8.95 -2.61
C GLU A 151 15.69 9.34 -4.08
N PHE A 152 15.68 10.64 -4.33
CA PHE A 152 15.79 11.25 -5.65
C PHE A 152 17.12 11.96 -5.78
N SER A 153 17.88 11.67 -6.83
CA SER A 153 19.20 12.26 -7.07
C SER A 153 19.36 12.72 -8.51
N HIS A 154 20.15 13.77 -8.74
CA HIS A 154 20.46 14.22 -10.09
C HIS A 154 21.28 13.16 -10.85
N LEU A 155 20.94 12.95 -12.13
CA LEU A 155 21.71 12.07 -13.01
C LEU A 155 23.05 12.67 -13.48
N GLU A 156 23.25 13.98 -13.38
CA GLU A 156 24.42 14.68 -13.94
C GLU A 156 25.35 15.24 -12.86
N SER A 157 26.64 14.95 -12.96
CA SER A 157 27.70 15.33 -12.02
C SER A 157 28.13 16.81 -12.06
N GLY A 158 27.34 17.67 -12.71
CA GLY A 158 27.63 19.10 -12.91
C GLY A 158 26.95 20.03 -11.90
N VAL A 159 26.69 19.55 -10.69
CA VAL A 159 25.93 20.30 -9.68
C VAL A 159 26.74 21.52 -9.23
N ARG A 160 26.15 22.71 -9.30
CA ARG A 160 26.78 23.95 -8.82
C ARG A 160 26.98 23.86 -7.30
N LYS A 161 28.06 24.45 -6.80
CA LYS A 161 28.30 24.51 -5.35
C LYS A 161 27.17 25.32 -4.70
N GLY A 162 26.44 24.72 -3.76
CA GLY A 162 25.27 25.33 -3.10
C GLY A 162 23.93 25.11 -3.80
N SER A 163 23.79 24.09 -4.65
CA SER A 163 22.47 23.67 -5.15
C SER A 163 22.08 22.30 -4.60
N VAL A 164 20.78 22.06 -4.47
CA VAL A 164 20.21 20.80 -3.98
C VAL A 164 20.70 19.64 -4.86
N THR A 165 21.19 18.59 -4.21
CA THR A 165 21.76 17.40 -4.89
C THR A 165 20.83 16.20 -4.85
N HIS A 166 20.08 16.09 -3.77
CA HIS A 166 19.13 15.00 -3.55
C HIS A 166 17.93 15.48 -2.75
N ILE A 167 16.82 14.79 -2.97
CA ILE A 167 15.58 14.93 -2.21
C ILE A 167 15.25 13.56 -1.64
N THR A 168 14.84 13.49 -0.38
CA THR A 168 14.24 12.28 0.19
C THR A 168 12.77 12.51 0.43
N ALA A 169 11.96 11.48 0.28
CA ALA A 169 10.54 11.49 0.61
C ALA A 169 10.20 10.27 1.47
N GLY A 170 9.88 10.49 2.75
CA GLY A 170 9.49 9.42 3.68
C GLY A 170 7.99 9.41 3.95
N LEU A 171 7.38 8.23 4.05
CA LEU A 171 5.96 8.08 4.35
C LEU A 171 5.73 8.14 5.86
N ASN A 172 4.83 9.01 6.29
CA ASN A 172 4.54 9.26 7.69
C ASN A 172 3.06 9.04 7.99
N ARG A 173 2.78 8.56 9.21
CA ARG A 173 1.43 8.45 9.77
C ARG A 173 1.40 9.12 11.14
N ASN A 174 0.60 10.17 11.30
CA ASN A 174 0.44 10.87 12.58
C ASN A 174 -0.97 11.46 12.72
N ALA A 175 -1.57 11.29 13.91
CA ALA A 175 -2.88 11.86 14.27
C ALA A 175 -3.99 11.64 13.22
N GLY A 176 -4.02 10.47 12.56
CA GLY A 176 -4.99 10.13 11.53
C GLY A 176 -4.70 10.70 10.13
N ARG A 177 -3.61 11.46 9.96
CA ARG A 177 -3.08 11.88 8.66
C ARG A 177 -2.04 10.87 8.18
N VAL A 178 -2.03 10.61 6.88
CA VAL A 178 -0.96 9.88 6.20
C VAL A 178 -0.44 10.75 5.08
N TYR A 179 0.87 10.96 5.04
CA TYR A 179 1.49 11.93 4.14
C TYR A 179 2.95 11.57 3.89
N TYR A 180 3.47 11.99 2.75
CA TYR A 180 4.91 12.00 2.53
C TYR A 180 5.50 13.32 3.01
N THR A 181 6.65 13.26 3.66
CA THR A 181 7.47 14.44 3.94
C THR A 181 8.69 14.42 3.02
N PHE A 182 8.82 15.47 2.23
CA PHE A 182 9.97 15.70 1.37
C PHE A 182 10.99 16.56 2.09
N TYR A 183 12.27 16.22 1.94
CA TYR A 183 13.39 17.00 2.42
C TYR A 183 14.37 17.24 1.26
N ALA A 184 14.76 18.49 1.06
CA ALA A 184 15.77 18.87 0.07
C ALA A 184 17.13 19.09 0.75
N TYR A 185 18.19 18.55 0.14
CA TYR A 185 19.52 18.58 0.73
C TYR A 185 20.57 19.20 -0.18
N GLU A 186 21.35 20.11 0.39
CA GLU A 186 22.55 20.66 -0.22
C GLU A 186 23.81 19.93 0.28
N PRO A 187 24.82 19.78 -0.59
CA PRO A 187 26.08 19.15 -0.21
C PRO A 187 26.86 20.05 0.76
N GLY A 188 27.25 19.50 1.91
CA GLY A 188 28.12 20.16 2.88
C GLY A 188 29.52 19.55 2.93
N GLU A 189 30.44 20.16 3.69
CA GLU A 189 31.83 19.67 3.83
C GLU A 189 31.93 18.30 4.51
N TYR A 190 31.02 18.00 5.44
CA TYR A 190 31.04 16.78 6.25
C TYR A 190 29.76 15.94 6.11
N ALA A 191 28.62 16.61 5.95
CA ALA A 191 27.32 15.97 5.76
C ALA A 191 26.43 16.91 4.93
N ALA A 192 25.47 16.33 4.22
CA ALA A 192 24.43 17.12 3.58
C ALA A 192 23.55 17.79 4.63
N HIS A 193 23.06 18.98 4.35
CA HIS A 193 22.18 19.73 5.25
C HIS A 193 20.83 19.98 4.59
N CYS A 194 19.77 19.83 5.38
CA CYS A 194 18.40 20.05 4.91
C CYS A 194 18.16 21.56 4.72
N VAL A 195 17.72 21.94 3.53
CA VAL A 195 17.47 23.34 3.15
C VAL A 195 16.00 23.65 2.90
N GLY A 196 15.14 22.63 2.91
CA GLY A 196 13.70 22.80 2.76
C GLY A 196 12.93 21.52 2.96
N GLN A 197 11.63 21.67 3.22
CA GLN A 197 10.71 20.55 3.35
C GLN A 197 9.30 20.91 2.86
N CYS A 198 8.55 19.89 2.40
CA CYS A 198 7.12 20.00 2.15
C CYS A 198 6.39 18.67 2.44
N GLU A 199 5.09 18.74 2.68
CA GLU A 199 4.24 17.57 2.92
C GLU A 199 3.27 17.35 1.77
N ILE A 200 3.01 16.08 1.42
CA ILE A 200 1.99 15.68 0.45
C ILE A 200 1.07 14.64 1.08
N GLU A 201 -0.19 15.00 1.29
CA GLU A 201 -1.17 14.14 1.96
C GLU A 201 -1.73 13.02 1.08
N SER A 202 -2.23 11.97 1.74
CA SER A 202 -3.03 10.91 1.13
C SER A 202 -4.22 11.48 0.36
N GLY A 203 -4.49 10.94 -0.82
CA GLY A 203 -5.51 11.43 -1.75
C GLY A 203 -4.98 12.41 -2.80
N HIS A 204 -3.75 12.92 -2.65
CA HIS A 204 -3.06 13.64 -3.72
C HIS A 204 -2.56 12.67 -4.81
N VAL A 205 -2.61 13.06 -6.09
CA VAL A 205 -2.19 12.18 -7.20
C VAL A 205 -0.72 11.78 -7.09
N LEU A 206 0.14 12.69 -6.63
CA LEU A 206 1.55 12.39 -6.36
C LEU A 206 1.74 11.39 -5.22
N PHE A 207 0.90 11.46 -4.17
CA PHE A 207 0.96 10.49 -3.08
C PHE A 207 0.73 9.07 -3.60
N GLU A 208 -0.33 8.87 -4.41
CA GLU A 208 -0.64 7.56 -4.99
C GLU A 208 0.49 7.05 -5.90
N ALA A 209 1.06 7.94 -6.72
CA ALA A 209 2.15 7.59 -7.61
C ALA A 209 3.43 7.20 -6.84
N MET A 210 3.71 7.84 -5.70
CA MET A 210 4.85 7.49 -4.85
C MET A 210 4.67 6.17 -4.12
N VAL A 211 3.49 5.91 -3.52
CA VAL A 211 3.22 4.59 -2.90
C VAL A 211 3.38 3.48 -3.94
N LYS A 212 2.84 3.70 -5.15
CA LYS A 212 3.00 2.76 -6.27
C LYS A 212 4.46 2.57 -6.68
N LEU A 213 5.25 3.64 -6.69
CA LEU A 213 6.66 3.58 -7.03
C LEU A 213 7.46 2.82 -5.96
N SER A 214 7.26 3.11 -4.67
CA SER A 214 7.85 2.35 -3.56
C SER A 214 7.52 0.86 -3.65
N ALA A 215 6.24 0.50 -3.78
CA ALA A 215 5.81 -0.89 -3.92
C ALA A 215 6.43 -1.57 -5.15
N SER A 216 6.52 -0.86 -6.28
CA SER A 216 7.09 -1.40 -7.53
C SER A 216 8.60 -1.63 -7.43
N LEU A 217 9.33 -0.71 -6.78
CA LEU A 217 10.78 -0.83 -6.54
C LEU A 217 11.05 -2.01 -5.61
N MET A 218 10.33 -2.10 -4.49
CA MET A 218 10.47 -3.17 -3.49
C MET A 218 10.19 -4.55 -4.09
N LEU A 219 9.12 -4.68 -4.89
CA LEU A 219 8.73 -5.94 -5.54
C LEU A 219 9.47 -6.21 -6.85
N GLN A 220 10.28 -5.26 -7.34
CA GLN A 220 10.89 -5.28 -8.67
C GLN A 220 9.88 -5.57 -9.80
N TYR A 221 8.64 -5.07 -9.63
CA TYR A 221 7.52 -5.38 -10.52
C TYR A 221 6.93 -4.09 -11.09
N LYS A 222 6.83 -4.00 -12.43
CA LYS A 222 6.27 -2.83 -13.14
C LYS A 222 6.94 -1.48 -12.83
N VAL A 223 8.21 -1.48 -12.43
CA VAL A 223 9.00 -0.28 -12.08
C VAL A 223 8.92 0.82 -13.14
N ASN A 224 9.11 0.48 -14.42
CA ASN A 224 9.07 1.46 -15.52
C ASN A 224 7.71 2.15 -15.65
N GLN A 225 6.61 1.41 -15.44
CA GLN A 225 5.27 1.98 -15.47
C GLN A 225 5.05 2.91 -14.27
N ALA A 226 5.47 2.49 -13.08
CA ALA A 226 5.37 3.31 -11.88
C ALA A 226 6.18 4.62 -11.99
N LEU A 227 7.39 4.55 -12.56
CA LEU A 227 8.21 5.72 -12.83
C LEU A 227 7.54 6.67 -13.84
N SER A 228 6.90 6.13 -14.88
CA SER A 228 6.13 6.94 -15.84
C SER A 228 4.94 7.63 -15.18
N ASP A 229 4.18 6.92 -14.33
CA ASP A 229 3.05 7.46 -13.59
C ASP A 229 3.49 8.55 -12.62
N PHE A 230 4.61 8.35 -11.91
CA PHE A 230 5.24 9.35 -11.05
C PHE A 230 5.60 10.63 -11.82
N LYS A 231 6.30 10.51 -12.95
CA LYS A 231 6.69 11.68 -13.77
C LYS A 231 5.48 12.48 -14.24
N ARG A 232 4.37 11.82 -14.54
CA ARG A 232 3.10 12.48 -14.89
C ARG A 232 2.46 13.16 -13.69
N ALA A 233 2.54 12.57 -12.49
CA ALA A 233 1.94 13.10 -11.27
C ALA A 233 2.64 14.33 -10.68
N VAL A 234 3.93 14.51 -10.98
CA VAL A 234 4.71 15.72 -10.60
C VAL A 234 4.36 16.93 -11.49
N THR A 235 3.68 16.72 -12.63
CA THR A 235 3.37 17.78 -13.62
C THR A 235 2.32 18.73 -13.12
#